data_AF-A0A2V6HGL2-F1
#
_entry.id   AF-A0A2V6HGL2-F1
#
_cell.length_a   1.000
_cell.length_b   1.000
_cell.length_c   1.000
_cell.angle_alpha   90.00
_cell.angle_beta   90.00
_cell.angle_gamma   90.00
#
_symmetry.space_group_name_H-M   'P 1'
#
loop_
_entity.id
_entity.type
_entity.pdbx_description
1 polymer ?
#
loop_
_entity_poly.entity_id
_entity_poly.type
_entity_poly.pdbx_seq_one_letter_code
_entity_poly.pdbx_strand_id
1 'polypeptide(L)'
;MKRSLITTLLIGVAVAVLVSALHATGSMRGIETGIRAFASDYASATRVVSEKWQYVLVLLLALGVAWLSLSGVPQGRNRLLVVFLLIELLGLSWVCSLYRVFFQPLPSVLAAVLALVAAEGSIVFLRRDRSHLARTFFGNRLSKKEFRRVGEGTISFDAQAKAYEVSVVACDIANKYGLAEDSEPAAFAGTMEKFIHETADRLLQGGAYLHAADGEGVVAIFKSPEGNAEHAEKAVRVALDLIQYFRKQRQHN
;
A
#
# COMPACT_ATOMS: atom_id res chain seq x y z
N MET A 1 -14.77 -1.98 4.21
CA MET A 1 -14.87 -3.29 4.90
C MET A 1 -15.17 -4.45 3.94
N LYS A 2 -16.21 -4.40 3.10
CA LYS A 2 -16.59 -5.52 2.19
C LYS A 2 -15.49 -6.04 1.26
N ARG A 3 -14.64 -5.16 0.70
CA ARG A 3 -13.52 -5.57 -0.18
C ARG A 3 -12.47 -6.43 0.51
N SER A 4 -12.17 -6.16 1.79
CA SER A 4 -11.17 -6.93 2.56
C SER A 4 -11.63 -8.38 2.79
N LEU A 5 -12.93 -8.56 3.09
CA LEU A 5 -13.55 -9.87 3.29
C LEU A 5 -13.44 -10.76 2.04
N ILE A 6 -13.73 -10.18 0.87
CA ILE A 6 -13.70 -10.90 -0.40
C ILE A 6 -12.25 -11.33 -0.73
N THR A 7 -11.27 -10.44 -0.52
CA THR A 7 -9.85 -10.78 -0.74
C THR A 7 -9.35 -11.85 0.23
N THR A 8 -9.75 -11.79 1.50
CA THR A 8 -9.42 -12.82 2.49
C THR A 8 -9.98 -14.18 2.09
N LEU A 9 -11.25 -14.23 1.69
CA LEU A 9 -11.91 -15.45 1.26
C LEU A 9 -11.21 -16.05 0.03
N LEU A 10 -10.87 -15.20 -0.96
CA LEU A 10 -10.26 -15.63 -2.21
C LEU A 10 -8.84 -16.17 -1.99
N ILE A 11 -8.03 -15.50 -1.17
CA ILE A 11 -6.69 -15.97 -0.80
C ILE A 11 -6.77 -17.27 0.02
N GLY A 12 -7.63 -17.33 1.03
CA GLY A 12 -7.79 -18.51 1.88
C GLY A 12 -8.21 -19.75 1.10
N VAL A 13 -9.20 -19.61 0.22
CA VAL A 13 -9.67 -20.72 -0.64
C VAL A 13 -8.61 -21.12 -1.66
N ALA A 14 -7.93 -20.17 -2.32
CA ALA A 14 -6.89 -20.49 -3.29
C ALA A 14 -5.72 -21.26 -2.66
N VAL A 15 -5.26 -20.83 -1.48
CA VAL A 15 -4.19 -21.51 -0.73
C VAL A 15 -4.64 -22.89 -0.28
N ALA A 16 -5.85 -23.03 0.25
CA ALA A 16 -6.38 -24.32 0.68
C ALA A 16 -6.49 -25.32 -0.49
N VAL A 17 -6.96 -24.87 -1.66
CA VAL A 17 -7.02 -25.70 -2.88
C VAL A 17 -5.62 -26.11 -3.34
N LEU A 18 -4.67 -25.18 -3.37
CA LEU A 18 -3.29 -25.44 -3.79
C LEU A 18 -2.61 -26.49 -2.88
N VAL A 19 -2.73 -26.32 -1.56
CA VAL A 19 -2.16 -27.26 -0.58
C VAL A 19 -2.82 -28.62 -0.65
N SER A 20 -4.15 -28.65 -0.83
CA SER A 20 -4.89 -29.91 -0.98
C SER A 20 -4.48 -30.66 -2.25
N ALA A 21 -4.29 -29.95 -3.36
CA ALA A 21 -3.83 -30.51 -4.63
C ALA A 21 -2.37 -31.02 -4.54
N LEU A 22 -1.47 -30.27 -3.89
CA LEU A 22 -0.09 -30.71 -3.64
C LEU A 22 -0.03 -31.96 -2.75
N HIS A 23 -0.96 -32.10 -1.81
CA HIS A 23 -1.06 -33.30 -0.97
C HIS A 23 -1.57 -34.50 -1.77
N ALA A 24 -2.64 -34.31 -2.54
CA ALA A 24 -3.25 -35.35 -3.38
C ALA A 24 -2.30 -35.88 -4.47
N THR A 25 -1.43 -35.02 -5.01
CA THR A 25 -0.42 -35.39 -6.02
C THR A 25 0.78 -36.14 -5.46
N GLY A 26 0.88 -36.32 -4.13
CA GLY A 26 1.92 -37.13 -3.50
C GLY A 26 3.33 -36.54 -3.56
N SER A 27 3.48 -35.29 -4.02
CA SER A 27 4.78 -34.59 -4.12
C SER A 27 5.45 -34.40 -2.74
N MET A 28 4.67 -34.40 -1.66
CA MET A 28 5.17 -34.30 -0.28
C MET A 28 5.61 -35.64 0.35
N ARG A 29 5.39 -36.79 -0.30
CA ARG A 29 5.68 -38.12 0.27
C ARG A 29 7.17 -38.30 0.61
N GLY A 30 8.09 -37.69 -0.15
CA GLY A 30 9.53 -37.77 0.10
C GLY A 30 9.98 -37.04 1.38
N ILE A 31 9.32 -35.93 1.73
CA ILE A 31 9.59 -35.18 2.98
C ILE A 31 8.91 -35.90 4.15
N GLU A 32 7.71 -36.44 3.95
CA GLU A 32 7.00 -37.26 4.93
C GLU A 32 7.81 -38.50 5.34
N THR A 33 8.50 -39.16 4.40
CA THR A 33 9.38 -40.30 4.73
C THR A 33 10.60 -39.89 5.55
N GLY A 34 11.17 -38.70 5.33
CA GLY A 34 12.29 -38.19 6.12
C GLY A 34 11.90 -37.84 7.56
N ILE A 35 10.70 -37.27 7.75
CA ILE A 35 10.15 -36.96 9.09
C ILE A 35 9.70 -38.24 9.80
N ARG A 36 9.11 -39.20 9.07
CA ARG A 36 8.73 -40.52 9.59
C ARG A 36 9.94 -41.33 10.08
N ALA A 37 11.13 -41.10 9.51
CA ALA A 37 12.39 -41.69 9.99
C ALA A 37 12.91 -41.03 11.28
N PHE A 38 12.60 -39.74 11.52
CA PHE A 38 13.00 -39.03 12.74
C PHE A 38 12.08 -39.28 13.94
N ALA A 39 10.83 -39.66 13.68
CA ALA A 39 9.83 -39.94 14.70
C ALA A 39 9.45 -41.44 14.70
N SER A 40 10.32 -42.28 15.24
CA SER A 40 10.16 -43.76 15.27
C SER A 40 8.89 -44.25 15.98
N ASP A 41 8.24 -43.40 16.80
CA ASP A 41 6.98 -43.72 17.49
C ASP A 41 5.73 -43.69 16.59
N TYR A 42 5.80 -43.03 15.42
CA TYR A 42 4.66 -42.90 14.49
C TYR A 42 4.29 -44.18 13.74
N ALA A 43 5.15 -45.20 13.76
CA ALA A 43 4.90 -46.50 13.12
C ALA A 43 3.83 -47.35 13.83
N SER A 44 3.42 -46.97 15.06
CA SER A 44 2.47 -47.72 15.90
C SER A 44 1.04 -47.17 15.91
N ALA A 45 0.75 -46.15 15.09
CA ALA A 45 -0.55 -45.47 15.05
C ALA A 45 -1.62 -46.34 14.37
N THR A 46 -2.66 -46.72 15.12
CA THR A 46 -3.76 -47.59 14.64
C THR A 46 -5.00 -46.82 14.19
N ARG A 47 -5.07 -45.50 14.42
CA ARG A 47 -6.16 -44.65 13.95
C ARG A 47 -5.63 -43.44 13.19
N VAL A 48 -5.95 -43.38 11.91
CA VAL A 48 -5.68 -42.24 11.04
C VAL A 48 -6.87 -41.29 11.09
N VAL A 49 -6.63 -40.00 11.31
CA VAL A 49 -7.69 -38.99 11.20
C VAL A 49 -8.21 -39.03 9.76
N SER A 50 -9.54 -39.14 9.59
CA SER A 50 -10.16 -39.16 8.27
C SER A 50 -9.68 -37.97 7.43
N GLU A 51 -9.18 -38.26 6.23
CA GLU A 51 -8.62 -37.28 5.27
C GLU A 51 -9.51 -36.03 5.10
N LYS A 52 -10.84 -36.21 5.19
CA LYS A 52 -11.83 -35.13 5.07
C LYS A 52 -11.68 -34.06 6.15
N TRP A 53 -11.41 -34.44 7.40
CA TRP A 53 -11.27 -33.50 8.51
C TRP A 53 -9.96 -32.71 8.44
N GLN A 54 -8.93 -33.31 7.84
CA GLN A 54 -7.64 -32.66 7.65
C GLN A 54 -7.75 -31.51 6.63
N TYR A 55 -8.49 -31.71 5.53
CA TYR A 55 -8.75 -30.65 4.56
C TYR A 55 -9.61 -29.51 5.14
N VAL A 56 -10.57 -29.83 6.01
CA VAL A 56 -11.37 -28.83 6.73
C VAL A 56 -10.49 -27.97 7.65
N LEU A 57 -9.56 -28.59 8.38
CA LEU A 57 -8.62 -27.86 9.23
C LEU A 57 -7.67 -26.97 8.42
N VAL A 58 -7.14 -27.47 7.30
CA VAL A 58 -6.31 -26.69 6.37
C VAL A 58 -7.05 -25.45 5.87
N LEU A 59 -8.33 -25.61 5.49
CA LEU A 59 -9.17 -24.51 5.02
C LEU A 59 -9.41 -23.48 6.12
N LEU A 60 -9.76 -23.91 7.33
CA LEU A 60 -10.00 -23.02 8.48
C LEU A 60 -8.73 -22.26 8.88
N LEU A 61 -7.58 -22.92 8.87
CA LEU A 61 -6.28 -22.31 9.16
C LEU A 61 -5.89 -21.27 8.11
N ALA A 62 -6.02 -21.61 6.82
CA ALA A 62 -5.74 -20.67 5.74
C ALA A 62 -6.64 -19.44 5.80
N LEU A 63 -7.94 -19.62 6.07
CA LEU A 63 -8.90 -18.53 6.27
C LEU A 63 -8.57 -17.69 7.51
N GLY A 64 -8.26 -18.32 8.64
CA GLY A 64 -7.94 -17.64 9.89
C GLY A 64 -6.68 -16.79 9.77
N VAL A 65 -5.61 -17.33 9.19
CA VAL A 65 -4.33 -16.61 8.98
C VAL A 65 -4.51 -15.48 7.97
N ALA A 66 -5.21 -15.72 6.85
CA ALA A 66 -5.51 -14.67 5.88
C ALA A 66 -6.37 -13.56 6.52
N TRP A 67 -7.35 -13.91 7.34
CA TRP A 67 -8.19 -12.93 8.05
C TRP A 67 -7.37 -12.08 9.01
N LEU A 68 -6.57 -12.72 9.86
CA LEU A 68 -5.74 -12.04 10.85
C LEU A 68 -4.76 -11.07 10.18
N SER A 69 -4.15 -11.49 9.07
CA SER A 69 -3.23 -10.67 8.28
C SER A 69 -3.90 -9.47 7.62
N LEU A 70 -5.14 -9.61 7.13
CA LEU A 70 -5.91 -8.51 6.52
C LEU A 70 -6.71 -7.65 7.51
N SER A 71 -6.85 -8.08 8.77
CA SER A 71 -7.64 -7.39 9.81
C SER A 71 -7.00 -6.12 10.39
N GLY A 72 -5.83 -5.71 9.88
CA GLY A 72 -5.17 -4.47 10.28
C GLY A 72 -4.36 -4.55 11.57
N VAL A 73 -4.10 -5.76 12.06
CA VAL A 73 -3.18 -6.00 13.18
C VAL A 73 -1.76 -5.58 12.76
N PRO A 74 -0.98 -4.89 13.62
CA PRO A 74 0.40 -4.54 13.30
C PRO A 74 1.19 -5.78 12.85
N GLN A 75 1.92 -5.68 11.73
CA GLN A 75 2.62 -6.82 11.09
C GLN A 75 3.47 -7.64 12.07
N GLY A 76 4.11 -6.99 13.05
CA GLY A 76 4.88 -7.68 14.09
C GLY A 76 4.04 -8.57 14.99
N ARG A 77 2.85 -8.12 15.40
CA ARG A 77 1.93 -8.90 16.24
C ARG A 77 1.25 -10.02 15.45
N ASN A 78 0.94 -9.80 14.18
CA ASN A 78 0.41 -10.84 13.31
C ASN A 78 1.41 -12.01 13.13
N ARG A 79 2.69 -11.69 12.88
CA ARG A 79 3.76 -12.71 12.76
C ARG A 79 3.93 -13.52 14.05
N LEU A 80 3.89 -12.86 15.22
CA LEU A 80 3.96 -13.54 16.51
C LEU A 80 2.78 -14.50 16.71
N LEU A 81 1.56 -14.10 16.35
CA LEU A 81 0.37 -14.95 16.46
C LEU A 81 0.46 -16.17 15.53
N VAL A 82 0.98 -16.00 14.30
CA VAL A 82 1.20 -17.13 13.39
C VAL A 82 2.27 -18.07 13.92
N VAL A 83 3.36 -17.55 14.49
CA VAL A 83 4.40 -18.37 15.13
C VAL A 83 3.84 -19.13 16.33
N PHE A 84 3.03 -18.49 17.17
CA PHE A 84 2.38 -19.13 18.30
C PHE A 84 1.44 -20.26 17.86
N LEU A 85 0.65 -20.00 16.80
CA LEU A 85 -0.22 -20.99 16.19
C LEU A 85 0.55 -22.17 15.59
N LEU A 86 1.72 -21.93 14.99
CA LEU A 86 2.61 -23.00 14.52
C LEU A 86 3.15 -23.84 15.68
N ILE A 87 3.52 -23.20 16.80
CA ILE A 87 3.97 -23.88 18.02
C ILE A 87 2.84 -24.73 18.60
N GLU A 88 1.61 -24.21 18.67
CA GLU A 88 0.44 -24.96 19.10
C GLU A 88 0.13 -26.15 18.19
N LEU A 89 0.24 -25.99 16.87
CA LEU A 89 0.06 -27.08 15.90
C LEU A 89 1.11 -28.18 16.06
N LEU A 90 2.37 -27.82 16.31
CA LEU A 90 3.44 -28.77 16.61
C LEU A 90 3.21 -29.47 17.96
N GLY A 91 2.76 -28.73 18.97
CA GLY A 91 2.39 -29.26 20.28
C GLY A 91 1.20 -30.23 20.21
N LEU A 92 0.16 -29.89 19.45
CA LEU A 92 -0.99 -30.77 19.19
C LEU A 92 -0.58 -32.01 18.42
N SER A 93 0.31 -31.88 17.43
CA SER A 93 0.87 -33.03 16.70
C SER A 93 1.65 -33.97 17.64
N TRP A 94 2.39 -33.41 18.60
CA TRP A 94 3.10 -34.18 19.61
C TRP A 94 2.15 -34.90 20.58
N VAL A 95 1.13 -34.20 21.09
CA VAL A 95 0.12 -34.78 21.99
C VAL A 95 -0.69 -35.86 21.28
N CYS A 96 -1.12 -35.64 20.03
CA CYS A 96 -1.83 -36.64 19.23
C CYS A 96 -0.98 -37.89 18.96
N SER A 97 0.34 -37.73 18.80
CA SER A 97 1.28 -38.86 18.71
C SER A 97 1.26 -39.70 19.99
N LEU A 98 1.17 -39.08 21.16
CA LEU A 98 1.08 -39.77 22.45
C LEU A 98 -0.20 -40.63 22.57
N TYR A 99 -1.29 -40.21 21.91
CA TYR A 99 -2.56 -40.92 21.86
C TYR A 99 -2.71 -41.89 20.66
N ARG A 100 -1.62 -42.16 19.91
CA ARG A 100 -1.61 -43.04 18.70
C ARG A 100 -2.54 -42.60 17.57
N VAL A 101 -2.89 -41.31 17.51
CA VAL A 101 -3.71 -40.72 16.43
C VAL A 101 -2.78 -40.03 15.44
N PHE A 102 -2.74 -40.52 14.20
CA PHE A 102 -1.91 -39.95 13.14
C PHE A 102 -2.52 -38.64 12.64
N PHE A 103 -1.96 -37.51 13.08
CA PHE A 103 -2.24 -36.19 12.54
C PHE A 103 -1.05 -35.77 11.67
N GLN A 104 -1.28 -35.47 10.38
CA GLN A 104 -0.23 -35.01 9.47
C GLN A 104 -0.06 -33.48 9.63
N PRO A 105 1.00 -32.99 10.31
CA PRO A 105 1.16 -31.55 10.55
C PRO A 105 1.60 -30.81 9.28
N LEU A 106 2.16 -31.52 8.29
CA LEU A 106 2.80 -30.92 7.12
C LEU A 106 1.83 -30.05 6.29
N PRO A 107 0.65 -30.54 5.89
CA PRO A 107 -0.28 -29.75 5.07
C PRO A 107 -0.81 -28.52 5.82
N SER A 108 -1.02 -28.64 7.13
CA SER A 108 -1.51 -27.55 7.99
C SER A 108 -0.48 -26.43 8.16
N VAL A 109 0.80 -26.79 8.38
CA VAL A 109 1.91 -25.82 8.46
C VAL A 109 2.11 -25.13 7.11
N LEU A 110 2.09 -25.89 6.01
CA LEU A 110 2.32 -25.37 4.67
C LEU A 110 1.19 -24.41 4.24
N ALA A 111 -0.06 -24.71 4.62
CA ALA A 111 -1.19 -23.81 4.42
C ALA A 111 -1.07 -22.51 5.21
N ALA A 112 -0.67 -22.56 6.48
CA ALA A 112 -0.48 -21.36 7.30
C ALA A 112 0.63 -20.46 6.73
N VAL A 113 1.77 -21.03 6.32
CA VAL A 113 2.89 -20.27 5.74
C VAL A 113 2.50 -19.67 4.40
N LEU A 114 1.90 -20.44 3.49
CA LEU A 114 1.48 -19.92 2.19
C LEU A 114 0.38 -18.86 2.31
N ALA A 115 -0.56 -19.01 3.24
CA ALA A 115 -1.59 -17.99 3.51
C ALA A 115 -0.97 -16.69 4.02
N LEU A 116 0.05 -16.76 4.88
CA LEU A 116 0.76 -15.59 5.36
C LEU A 116 1.52 -14.89 4.22
N VAL A 117 2.27 -15.64 3.41
CA VAL A 117 3.04 -15.09 2.28
C VAL A 117 2.10 -14.48 1.23
N ALA A 118 1.00 -15.15 0.90
CA ALA A 118 0.02 -14.65 -0.06
C ALA A 118 -0.70 -13.40 0.46
N ALA A 119 -1.07 -13.35 1.74
CA ALA A 119 -1.69 -12.18 2.35
C ALA A 119 -0.73 -10.98 2.38
N GLU A 120 0.51 -11.16 2.85
CA GLU A 120 1.52 -10.11 2.87
C GLU A 120 1.88 -9.65 1.45
N GLY A 121 2.03 -10.59 0.52
CA GLY A 121 2.28 -10.31 -0.90
C GLY A 121 1.15 -9.49 -1.53
N SER A 122 -0.11 -9.81 -1.22
CA SER A 122 -1.26 -9.04 -1.70
C SER A 122 -1.24 -7.60 -1.16
N ILE A 123 -0.93 -7.41 0.12
CA ILE A 123 -0.83 -6.08 0.74
C ILE A 123 0.28 -5.26 0.07
N VAL A 124 1.46 -5.86 -0.15
CA VAL A 124 2.58 -5.21 -0.83
C VAL A 124 2.23 -4.88 -2.28
N PHE A 125 1.57 -5.79 -3.00
CA PHE A 125 1.16 -5.58 -4.38
C PHE A 125 0.12 -4.45 -4.51
N LEU A 126 -0.90 -4.44 -3.64
CA LEU A 126 -1.89 -3.36 -3.57
C LEU A 126 -1.25 -2.01 -3.20
N ARG A 127 -0.26 -1.98 -2.31
CA ARG A 127 0.52 -0.76 -2.02
C ARG A 127 1.35 -0.32 -3.21
N ARG A 128 1.99 -1.25 -3.92
CA ARG A 128 2.80 -0.97 -5.11
C ARG A 128 1.94 -0.37 -6.23
N ASP A 129 0.79 -0.97 -6.51
CA ASP A 129 -0.14 -0.49 -7.53
C ASP A 129 -0.66 0.92 -7.19
N ARG A 130 -1.06 1.15 -5.94
CA ARG A 130 -1.43 2.50 -5.47
C ARG A 130 -0.30 3.51 -5.60
N SER A 131 0.93 3.15 -5.27
CA SER A 131 2.08 4.05 -5.43
C SER A 131 2.36 4.37 -6.90
N HIS A 132 2.11 3.43 -7.80
CA HIS A 132 2.26 3.63 -9.24
C HIS A 132 1.18 4.56 -9.77
N LEU A 133 -0.09 4.30 -9.45
CA LEU A 133 -1.21 5.17 -9.81
C LEU A 133 -1.03 6.58 -9.25
N ALA A 134 -0.66 6.71 -7.98
CA ALA A 134 -0.36 8.00 -7.38
C ALA A 134 0.77 8.72 -8.13
N ARG A 135 1.81 8.00 -8.56
CA ARG A 135 2.90 8.58 -9.37
C ARG A 135 2.43 9.05 -10.74
N THR A 136 1.56 8.29 -11.40
CA THR A 136 1.00 8.66 -12.71
C THR A 136 0.08 9.88 -12.62
N PHE A 137 -0.78 9.96 -11.60
CA PHE A 137 -1.75 11.06 -11.46
C PHE A 137 -1.16 12.31 -10.80
N PHE A 138 -0.28 12.15 -9.81
CA PHE A 138 0.21 13.25 -8.99
C PHE A 138 1.66 13.66 -9.25
N GLY A 139 2.46 12.87 -9.95
CA GLY A 139 3.80 13.18 -10.47
C GLY A 139 4.58 14.32 -9.79
N ASN A 140 5.20 15.20 -10.57
CA ASN A 140 5.83 16.43 -10.08
C ASN A 140 4.79 17.52 -9.70
N ARG A 141 3.52 17.15 -9.48
CA ARG A 141 2.41 18.07 -9.17
C ARG A 141 2.11 18.14 -7.67
N LEU A 142 2.69 17.26 -6.86
CA LEU A 142 2.60 17.27 -5.40
C LEU A 142 3.98 17.39 -4.76
N SER A 143 4.02 17.97 -3.56
CA SER A 143 5.23 17.98 -2.74
C SER A 143 5.64 16.55 -2.38
N LYS A 144 6.95 16.30 -2.18
CA LYS A 144 7.46 14.96 -1.78
C LYS A 144 6.81 14.45 -0.48
N LYS A 145 6.44 15.36 0.42
CA LYS A 145 5.76 15.02 1.70
C LYS A 145 4.34 14.52 1.44
N GLU A 146 3.55 15.26 0.66
CA GLU A 146 2.17 14.89 0.34
C GLU A 146 2.11 13.64 -0.55
N PHE A 147 3.03 13.51 -1.50
CA PHE A 147 3.15 12.31 -2.33
C PHE A 147 3.40 11.05 -1.49
N ARG A 148 4.29 11.14 -0.48
CA ARG A 148 4.55 10.02 0.44
C ARG A 148 3.32 9.65 1.26
N ARG A 149 2.55 10.63 1.74
CA ARG A 149 1.31 10.42 2.51
C ARG A 149 0.22 9.72 1.69
N VAL A 150 0.11 10.04 0.40
CA VAL A 150 -0.78 9.34 -0.54
C VAL A 150 -0.30 7.91 -0.79
N GLY A 151 1.01 7.72 -1.01
CA GLY A 151 1.62 6.41 -1.26
C GLY A 151 1.55 5.44 -0.07
N GLU A 152 1.67 5.94 1.16
CA GLU A 152 1.57 5.16 2.40
C GLU A 152 0.12 4.79 2.77
N GLY A 153 -0.87 5.38 2.09
CA GLY A 153 -2.29 5.12 2.33
C GLY A 153 -2.88 5.86 3.53
N THR A 154 -2.14 6.82 4.10
CA THR A 154 -2.61 7.72 5.17
C THR A 154 -3.72 8.64 4.67
N ILE A 155 -3.70 8.98 3.38
CA ILE A 155 -4.77 9.71 2.70
C ILE A 155 -5.50 8.73 1.78
N SER A 156 -6.83 8.61 1.93
CA SER A 156 -7.62 7.74 1.06
C SER A 156 -7.73 8.34 -0.34
N PHE A 157 -6.93 7.85 -1.29
CA PHE A 157 -7.14 8.15 -2.69
C PHE A 157 -8.36 7.37 -3.20
N ASP A 158 -9.47 8.08 -3.37
CA ASP A 158 -10.65 7.59 -4.06
C ASP A 158 -10.64 8.15 -5.48
N ALA A 159 -10.55 7.28 -6.48
CA ALA A 159 -10.52 7.68 -7.88
C ALA A 159 -11.89 8.14 -8.42
N GLN A 160 -12.95 8.08 -7.59
CA GLN A 160 -14.26 8.60 -7.96
C GLN A 160 -14.29 10.14 -7.97
N ALA A 161 -14.84 10.69 -9.05
CA ALA A 161 -15.09 12.13 -9.16
C ALA A 161 -16.06 12.59 -8.06
N LYS A 162 -15.63 13.54 -7.24
CA LYS A 162 -16.40 14.13 -6.14
C LYS A 162 -16.25 15.64 -6.18
N ALA A 163 -17.32 16.35 -5.85
CA ALA A 163 -17.28 17.80 -5.69
C ALA A 163 -16.61 18.14 -4.36
N TYR A 164 -15.58 18.98 -4.42
CA TYR A 164 -14.91 19.54 -3.25
C TYR A 164 -14.83 21.05 -3.40
N GLU A 165 -15.12 21.78 -2.34
CA GLU A 165 -14.90 23.23 -2.28
C GLU A 165 -13.39 23.49 -2.21
N VAL A 166 -12.72 24.00 -3.23
CA VAL A 166 -11.25 24.15 -3.21
C VAL A 166 -10.85 25.63 -3.25
N SER A 167 -9.64 25.95 -2.78
CA SER A 167 -9.05 27.27 -3.00
C SER A 167 -8.03 27.20 -4.12
N VAL A 168 -8.19 28.03 -5.13
CA VAL A 168 -7.30 28.07 -6.31
C VAL A 168 -6.47 29.34 -6.25
N VAL A 169 -5.16 29.20 -6.43
CA VAL A 169 -4.23 30.31 -6.59
C VAL A 169 -3.67 30.25 -8.01
N ALA A 170 -3.91 31.30 -8.77
CA ALA A 170 -3.35 31.49 -10.11
C ALA A 170 -2.36 32.65 -10.06
N CYS A 171 -1.16 32.41 -10.57
CA CYS A 171 -0.07 33.39 -10.64
C CYS A 171 0.36 33.55 -12.10
N ASP A 172 0.37 34.78 -12.59
CA ASP A 172 0.85 35.16 -13.91
C ASP A 172 1.69 36.45 -13.80
N ILE A 173 2.57 36.66 -14.77
CA ILE A 173 3.36 37.89 -14.90
C ILE A 173 2.47 38.99 -15.47
N ALA A 174 2.41 40.12 -14.76
CA ALA A 174 1.69 41.29 -15.25
C ALA A 174 2.31 41.80 -16.56
N ASN A 175 1.46 42.09 -17.55
CA ASN A 175 1.85 42.56 -18.88
C ASN A 175 2.83 41.64 -19.64
N LYS A 176 2.62 40.33 -19.58
CA LYS A 176 3.48 39.35 -20.26
C LYS A 176 3.63 39.58 -21.77
N TYR A 177 2.60 40.12 -22.43
CA TYR A 177 2.64 40.41 -23.86
C TYR A 177 3.59 41.56 -24.18
N GLY A 178 3.55 42.65 -23.42
CA GLY A 178 4.54 43.72 -23.58
C GLY A 178 5.95 43.26 -23.29
N LEU A 179 6.14 42.41 -22.26
CA LEU A 179 7.44 41.81 -21.97
C LEU A 179 7.95 40.94 -23.14
N ALA A 180 7.06 40.21 -23.82
CA ALA A 180 7.41 39.38 -24.96
C ALA A 180 7.72 40.21 -26.22
N GLU A 181 7.07 41.36 -26.40
CA GLU A 181 7.34 42.29 -27.50
C GLU A 181 8.69 43.01 -27.33
N ASP A 182 9.02 43.40 -26.08
CA ASP A 182 10.23 44.19 -25.77
C ASP A 182 11.50 43.33 -25.57
N SER A 183 11.37 42.01 -25.50
CA SER A 183 12.48 41.09 -25.16
C SER A 183 12.80 40.15 -26.31
N GLU A 184 14.08 39.74 -26.43
CA GLU A 184 14.41 38.61 -27.28
C GLU A 184 13.69 37.33 -26.80
N PRO A 185 13.23 36.44 -27.70
CA PRO A 185 12.48 35.24 -27.34
C PRO A 185 13.18 34.35 -26.29
N ALA A 186 14.51 34.24 -26.38
CA ALA A 186 15.30 33.47 -25.42
C ALA A 186 15.33 34.11 -24.02
N ALA A 187 15.42 35.45 -23.95
CA ALA A 187 15.41 36.20 -22.69
C ALA A 187 14.02 36.15 -22.02
N PHE A 188 12.95 36.24 -22.83
CA PHE A 188 11.58 36.06 -22.35
C PHE A 188 11.37 34.65 -21.79
N ALA A 189 11.76 33.62 -22.55
CA ALA A 189 11.63 32.22 -22.14
C ALA A 189 12.39 31.93 -20.83
N GLY A 190 13.64 32.41 -20.71
CA GLY A 190 14.42 32.24 -19.48
C GLY A 190 13.82 32.95 -18.27
N THR A 191 13.23 34.13 -18.47
CA THR A 191 12.53 34.87 -17.40
C THR A 191 11.28 34.13 -16.96
N MET A 192 10.49 33.65 -17.92
CA MET A 192 9.26 32.89 -17.66
C MET A 192 9.56 31.55 -16.96
N GLU A 193 10.58 30.82 -17.43
CA GLU A 193 11.03 29.57 -16.81
C GLU A 193 11.42 29.79 -15.35
N LYS A 194 12.22 30.83 -15.06
CA LYS A 194 12.62 31.17 -13.70
C LYS A 194 11.40 31.51 -12.83
N PHE A 195 10.47 32.33 -13.33
CA PHE A 195 9.25 32.67 -12.61
C PHE A 195 8.39 31.44 -12.30
N ILE A 196 8.16 30.57 -13.30
CA ILE A 196 7.38 29.34 -13.16
C ILE A 196 8.05 28.44 -12.11
N HIS A 197 9.36 28.24 -12.21
CA HIS A 197 10.11 27.36 -11.31
C HIS A 197 10.02 27.84 -9.85
N GLU A 198 10.33 29.11 -9.59
CA GLU A 198 10.31 29.68 -8.23
C GLU A 198 8.89 29.71 -7.63
N THR A 199 7.88 30.00 -8.46
CA THR A 199 6.48 30.03 -8.03
C THR A 199 5.95 28.63 -7.74
N ALA A 200 6.19 27.68 -8.65
CA ALA A 200 5.78 26.28 -8.50
C ALA A 200 6.40 25.65 -7.26
N ASP A 201 7.70 25.84 -7.03
CA ASP A 201 8.40 25.29 -5.87
C ASP A 201 7.81 25.80 -4.55
N ARG A 202 7.50 27.09 -4.46
CA ARG A 202 6.89 27.68 -3.25
C ARG A 202 5.46 27.19 -3.03
N LEU A 203 4.65 27.07 -4.09
CA LEU A 203 3.29 26.52 -3.99
C LEU A 203 3.32 25.05 -3.54
N LEU A 204 4.26 24.26 -4.06
CA LEU A 204 4.49 22.88 -3.62
C LEU A 204 4.96 22.81 -2.16
N GLN A 205 5.87 23.68 -1.73
CA GLN A 205 6.29 23.77 -0.32
C GLN A 205 5.13 24.14 0.61
N GLY A 206 4.21 24.98 0.13
CA GLY A 206 2.93 25.28 0.76
C GLY A 206 1.94 24.11 0.79
N GLY A 207 2.29 22.96 0.21
CA GLY A 207 1.44 21.77 0.14
C GLY A 207 0.25 21.93 -0.80
N ALA A 208 0.39 22.74 -1.84
CA ALA A 208 -0.58 22.83 -2.91
C ALA A 208 -0.39 21.70 -3.93
N TYR A 209 -1.45 21.41 -4.68
CA TYR A 209 -1.41 20.58 -5.88
C TYR A 209 -1.28 21.47 -7.12
N LEU A 210 -0.24 21.29 -7.92
CA LEU A 210 -0.08 22.02 -9.18
C LEU A 210 -1.02 21.46 -10.25
N HIS A 211 -1.96 22.29 -10.70
CA HIS A 211 -2.82 21.98 -11.83
C HIS A 211 -2.11 22.27 -13.16
N ALA A 212 -1.50 23.45 -13.25
CA ALA A 212 -0.76 23.92 -14.42
C ALA A 212 0.49 24.71 -13.97
N ALA A 213 1.56 24.60 -14.75
CA ALA A 213 2.81 25.34 -14.58
C ALA A 213 3.47 25.39 -15.97
N ASP A 214 3.04 26.34 -16.78
CA ASP A 214 3.40 26.49 -18.19
C ASP A 214 3.61 27.96 -18.54
N GLY A 215 3.84 28.25 -19.82
CA GLY A 215 4.10 29.61 -20.31
C GLY A 215 2.96 30.62 -20.07
N GLU A 216 1.78 30.18 -19.63
CA GLU A 216 0.70 31.07 -19.24
C GLU A 216 0.74 31.44 -17.75
N GLY A 217 1.49 30.70 -16.94
CA GLY A 217 1.65 30.95 -15.51
C GLY A 217 1.58 29.67 -14.69
N VAL A 218 1.29 29.83 -13.39
CA VAL A 218 1.21 28.73 -12.43
C VAL A 218 -0.15 28.73 -11.74
N VAL A 219 -0.84 27.59 -11.80
CA VAL A 219 -2.14 27.38 -11.16
C VAL A 219 -2.00 26.24 -10.15
N ALA A 220 -2.30 26.55 -8.88
CA ALA A 220 -2.25 25.59 -7.79
C ALA A 220 -3.58 25.53 -7.03
N ILE A 221 -3.91 24.33 -6.57
CA ILE A 221 -5.14 24.02 -5.86
C ILE A 221 -4.79 23.59 -4.43
N PHE A 222 -5.38 24.27 -3.46
CA PHE A 222 -5.33 23.94 -2.05
C PHE A 222 -6.60 23.17 -1.66
N LYS A 223 -6.43 22.15 -0.79
CA LYS A 223 -7.39 21.07 -0.41
C LYS A 223 -7.21 19.72 -1.13
N SER A 224 -6.25 19.61 -2.05
CA SER A 224 -5.90 18.34 -2.68
C SER A 224 -4.56 17.83 -2.15
N PRO A 225 -4.41 16.56 -1.70
CA PRO A 225 -5.40 15.47 -1.62
C PRO A 225 -6.09 15.35 -0.25
N GLU A 226 -5.80 16.24 0.70
CA GLU A 226 -6.36 16.20 2.06
C GLU A 226 -7.37 17.34 2.28
N GLY A 227 -8.54 16.99 2.83
CA GLY A 227 -9.60 17.93 3.17
C GLY A 227 -9.23 18.79 4.39
N ASN A 228 -8.30 19.73 4.22
CA ASN A 228 -8.02 20.73 5.23
C ASN A 228 -9.14 21.77 5.22
N ALA A 229 -9.85 21.95 6.36
CA ALA A 229 -10.89 22.97 6.50
C ALA A 229 -10.35 24.40 6.33
N GLU A 230 -9.05 24.61 6.56
CA GLU A 230 -8.37 25.90 6.47
C GLU A 230 -7.69 26.12 5.10
N HIS A 231 -8.16 25.45 4.04
CA HIS A 231 -7.54 25.56 2.71
C HIS A 231 -7.46 27.00 2.18
N ALA A 232 -8.45 27.83 2.49
CA ALA A 232 -8.49 29.23 2.08
C ALA A 232 -7.42 30.08 2.79
N GLU A 233 -7.26 29.93 4.10
CA GLU A 233 -6.24 30.65 4.85
C GLU A 233 -4.84 30.26 4.39
N LYS A 234 -4.61 28.97 4.16
CA LYS A 234 -3.33 28.46 3.66
C LYS A 234 -3.00 29.02 2.28
N ALA A 235 -3.98 29.06 1.38
CA ALA A 235 -3.82 29.64 0.04
C ALA A 235 -3.43 31.13 0.12
N VAL A 236 -4.13 31.92 0.95
CA VAL A 236 -3.84 33.34 1.14
C VAL A 236 -2.44 33.55 1.73
N ARG A 237 -2.06 32.77 2.74
CA ARG A 237 -0.74 32.86 3.37
C ARG A 237 0.38 32.62 2.35
N VAL A 238 0.28 31.54 1.58
CA VAL A 238 1.28 31.21 0.55
C VAL A 238 1.32 32.28 -0.55
N ALA A 239 0.17 32.81 -0.96
CA ALA A 239 0.11 33.89 -1.95
C ALA A 239 0.77 35.19 -1.44
N LEU A 240 0.54 35.56 -0.17
CA LEU A 240 1.21 36.71 0.45
C LEU A 240 2.72 36.51 0.55
N ASP A 241 3.18 35.32 0.92
CA ASP A 241 4.61 34.98 0.98
C ASP A 241 5.28 35.04 -0.40
N LEU A 242 4.58 34.62 -1.46
CA LEU A 242 5.02 34.76 -2.86
C LEU A 242 5.17 36.23 -3.25
N ILE A 243 4.18 37.07 -2.95
CA ILE A 243 4.23 38.50 -3.24
C ILE A 243 5.41 39.16 -2.52
N GLN A 244 5.61 38.85 -1.24
CA GLN A 244 6.74 39.40 -0.47
C GLN A 244 8.09 38.96 -1.04
N TYR A 245 8.19 37.73 -1.50
CA TYR A 245 9.41 37.20 -2.10
C TYR A 245 9.79 37.92 -3.39
N PHE A 246 8.86 38.05 -4.34
CA PHE A 246 9.13 38.74 -5.60
C PHE A 246 9.39 40.24 -5.40
N ARG A 247 8.75 40.86 -4.40
CA ARG A 247 9.08 42.25 -4.01
C ARG A 247 10.52 42.40 -3.53
N LYS A 248 11.01 41.47 -2.70
CA LYS A 248 12.40 41.49 -2.21
C LYS A 248 13.42 41.27 -3.34
N GLN A 249 13.15 40.33 -4.25
CA GLN A 249 14.01 40.13 -5.42
C GLN A 249 14.12 41.38 -6.29
N ARG A 250 13.00 42.09 -6.51
CA ARG A 250 12.98 43.34 -7.28
C ARG A 250 13.78 44.48 -6.63
N GLN A 251 14.04 44.42 -5.33
CA GLN A 251 14.85 45.42 -4.62
C GLN A 251 16.35 45.10 -4.63
N HIS A 252 16.73 43.86 -4.97
CA HIS A 252 18.12 43.40 -5.03
C HIS A 252 18.67 43.31 -6.47
N ASN A 253 17.80 43.45 -7.48
CA ASN A 253 18.13 43.58 -8.90
C ASN A 253 17.93 45.02 -9.34
#